data_AF-A0A7C9AZQ0-F1
#
_entry.id   AF-A0A7C9AZQ0-F1
#
_cell.length_a   1.000
_cell.length_b   1.000
_cell.length_c   1.000
_cell.angle_alpha   90.00
_cell.angle_beta   90.00
_cell.angle_gamma   90.00
#
_symmetry.space_group_name_H-M   'P 1'
#
loop_
_entity.id
_entity.type
_entity.pdbx_description
1 polymer ?
#
loop_
_entity_poly.entity_id
_entity_poly.type
_entity_poly.pdbx_seq_one_letter_code
_entity_poly.pdbx_strand_id
1 'polypeptide(L)'
;KFVNDLHALISPVPAGTPVPIVLLGKSKNALLSTFLFLDQIVWLGRSGIYKNKERTELIGRISLFCWMGSSVCSTLAELGELGRLSASMKKLEKELKGSDKHQNEQYRAKVQKYNDRSLALVRAAMDIVVAAGLLQLAPKKITPRVTGAFGFVTSLIACYQLLPSRPKSKAS
;
A
#
# COMPACT_ATOMS: atom_id res chain seq x y z
N LYS A 1 5.71 -5.64 -11.37
CA LYS A 1 4.67 -4.98 -10.55
C LYS A 1 3.91 -3.92 -11.36
N PHE A 2 4.59 -2.91 -11.92
CA PHE A 2 3.99 -1.87 -12.78
C PHE A 2 3.10 -2.40 -13.93
N VAL A 3 3.60 -3.36 -14.74
CA VAL A 3 2.80 -3.99 -15.82
C VAL A 3 1.57 -4.72 -15.27
N ASN A 4 1.68 -5.31 -14.07
CA ASN A 4 0.56 -5.96 -13.39
C ASN A 4 -0.47 -4.95 -12.87
N ASP A 5 -0.03 -3.77 -12.40
CA ASP A 5 -0.92 -2.70 -11.95
C ASP A 5 -1.66 -2.02 -13.12
N LEU A 6 -0.99 -1.88 -14.27
CA LEU A 6 -1.60 -1.47 -15.55
C LEU A 6 -2.61 -2.51 -16.05
N HIS A 7 -2.24 -3.78 -15.99
CA HIS A 7 -3.13 -4.88 -16.35
C HIS A 7 -4.34 -4.97 -15.40
N ALA A 8 -4.17 -4.67 -14.12
CA ALA A 8 -5.25 -4.56 -13.14
C ALA A 8 -6.17 -3.35 -13.36
N LEU A 9 -5.68 -2.30 -14.03
CA LEU A 9 -6.48 -1.14 -14.43
C LEU A 9 -7.48 -1.51 -15.55
N ILE A 10 -7.01 -2.35 -16.47
CA ILE A 10 -7.71 -2.78 -17.69
C ILE A 10 -8.54 -4.05 -17.46
N SER A 11 -8.15 -4.90 -16.50
CA SER A 11 -8.85 -6.15 -16.23
C SER A 11 -10.30 -5.93 -15.78
N PRO A 12 -11.24 -6.77 -16.26
CA PRO A 12 -12.63 -6.70 -15.86
C PRO A 12 -12.77 -7.02 -14.36
N VAL A 13 -13.72 -6.34 -13.73
CA VAL A 13 -13.94 -6.41 -12.28
C VAL A 13 -14.60 -7.75 -11.93
N PRO A 14 -14.11 -8.51 -10.93
CA PRO A 14 -14.78 -9.72 -10.47
C PRO A 14 -16.16 -9.41 -9.88
N ALA A 15 -17.19 -10.10 -10.38
CA ALA A 15 -18.58 -9.92 -9.97
C ALA A 15 -18.76 -10.09 -8.45
N GLY A 16 -19.40 -9.12 -7.80
CA GLY A 16 -19.72 -9.16 -6.37
C GLY A 16 -18.79 -8.35 -5.44
N THR A 17 -17.83 -7.59 -5.97
CA THR A 17 -17.06 -6.63 -5.18
C THR A 17 -17.79 -5.28 -5.07
N PRO A 18 -17.84 -4.64 -3.89
CA PRO A 18 -18.52 -3.37 -3.72
C PRO A 18 -17.82 -2.30 -4.57
N VAL A 19 -18.60 -1.64 -5.43
CA VAL A 19 -18.17 -0.62 -6.41
C VAL A 19 -17.17 0.40 -5.84
N PRO A 20 -17.31 0.92 -4.59
CA PRO A 20 -16.35 1.87 -4.03
C PRO A 20 -14.93 1.30 -3.84
N ILE A 21 -14.79 0.02 -3.46
CA ILE A 21 -13.47 -0.61 -3.23
C ILE A 21 -12.77 -0.82 -4.57
N VAL A 22 -13.52 -1.18 -5.61
CA VAL A 22 -13.01 -1.33 -6.97
C VAL A 22 -12.55 0.01 -7.53
N LEU A 23 -13.34 1.07 -7.33
CA LEU A 23 -12.99 2.41 -7.77
C LEU A 23 -11.72 2.90 -7.07
N LEU A 24 -11.60 2.66 -5.76
CA LEU A 24 -10.40 2.97 -4.95
C LEU A 24 -9.17 2.19 -5.41
N GLY A 25 -9.34 0.93 -5.82
CA GLY A 25 -8.26 0.13 -6.40
C GLY A 25 -7.78 0.68 -7.74
N LYS A 26 -8.70 1.06 -8.63
CA LYS A 26 -8.38 1.66 -9.93
C LYS A 26 -7.76 3.05 -9.77
N SER A 27 -8.29 3.89 -8.88
CA SER A 27 -7.74 5.22 -8.62
C SER A 27 -6.33 5.13 -8.04
N LYS A 28 -6.08 4.23 -7.08
CA LYS A 28 -4.74 3.95 -6.56
C LYS A 28 -3.77 3.60 -7.68
N ASN A 29 -4.13 2.65 -8.56
CA ASN A 29 -3.25 2.21 -9.63
C ASN A 29 -2.99 3.31 -10.67
N ALA A 30 -4.00 4.12 -10.99
CA ALA A 30 -3.84 5.28 -11.85
C ALA A 30 -2.88 6.32 -11.24
N LEU A 31 -3.07 6.67 -9.97
CA LEU A 31 -2.22 7.61 -9.23
C LEU A 31 -0.77 7.11 -9.11
N LEU A 32 -0.58 5.83 -8.80
CA LEU A 32 0.74 5.21 -8.72
C LEU A 32 1.43 5.17 -10.09
N SER A 33 0.67 4.90 -11.16
CA SER A 33 1.20 4.89 -12.52
C SER A 33 1.68 6.28 -12.93
N THR A 34 0.88 7.31 -12.68
CA THR A 34 1.25 8.71 -12.91
C THR A 34 2.49 9.10 -12.09
N PHE A 35 2.57 8.68 -10.82
CA PHE A 35 3.77 8.90 -10.01
C PHE A 35 5.02 8.29 -10.65
N LEU A 36 4.97 7.01 -11.02
CA LEU A 36 6.13 6.31 -11.59
C LEU A 36 6.55 6.90 -12.93
N PHE A 37 5.60 7.35 -13.75
CA PHE A 37 5.87 8.04 -15.01
C PHE A 37 6.56 9.38 -14.78
N LEU A 38 6.01 10.22 -13.89
CA LEU A 38 6.59 11.52 -13.57
C LEU A 38 7.97 11.36 -12.91
N ASP A 39 8.18 10.30 -12.12
CA ASP A 39 9.47 10.01 -11.49
C ASP A 39 10.59 9.75 -12.51
N GLN A 40 10.27 9.14 -13.67
CA GLN A 40 11.25 9.00 -14.77
C GLN A 40 11.71 10.36 -15.31
N ILE A 41 10.78 11.33 -15.40
CA ILE A 41 11.08 12.69 -15.87
C ILE A 41 11.93 13.44 -14.82
N VAL A 42 11.63 13.27 -13.54
CA VAL A 42 12.44 13.85 -12.45
C VAL A 42 13.85 13.26 -12.46
N TRP A 43 13.99 11.96 -12.69
CA TRP A 43 15.28 11.30 -12.81
C TRP A 43 16.10 11.81 -14.01
N LEU A 44 15.45 12.01 -15.16
CA LEU A 44 16.04 12.67 -16.34
C LEU A 44 16.48 14.11 -16.07
N GLY A 45 15.77 14.84 -15.20
CA GLY A 45 16.20 16.16 -14.73
C GLY A 45 17.43 16.12 -13.81
N ARG A 46 17.54 15.10 -12.95
CA ARG A 46 18.71 14.93 -12.06
C ARG A 46 19.97 14.49 -12.80
N SER A 47 19.85 13.73 -13.89
CA SER A 47 21.00 13.36 -14.75
C SER A 47 21.54 14.53 -15.58
N GLY A 48 20.91 15.71 -15.54
CA GLY A 48 21.38 16.92 -16.22
C GLY A 48 21.04 16.97 -17.71
N ILE A 49 20.33 15.97 -18.24
CA ILE A 49 19.86 15.93 -19.64
C ILE A 49 18.77 16.99 -19.87
N TYR A 50 17.90 17.20 -18.87
CA TYR A 50 16.84 18.21 -18.93
C TYR A 50 17.29 19.50 -18.24
N LYS A 51 17.48 20.58 -19.02
CA LYS A 51 18.07 21.84 -18.54
C LYS A 51 17.14 22.68 -17.66
N ASN A 52 15.82 22.45 -17.69
CA ASN A 52 14.87 23.31 -16.99
C ASN A 52 14.59 22.82 -15.56
N LYS A 53 15.35 23.35 -14.59
CA LYS A 53 15.32 22.93 -13.18
C LYS A 53 13.98 23.22 -12.49
N GLU A 54 13.37 24.37 -12.74
CA GLU A 54 12.11 24.76 -12.09
C GLU A 54 10.95 23.84 -12.49
N ARG A 55 10.85 23.51 -13.78
CA ARG A 55 9.86 22.54 -14.30
C ARG A 55 10.07 21.16 -13.68
N THR A 56 11.32 20.73 -13.54
CA THR A 56 11.66 19.43 -12.94
C THR A 56 11.24 19.38 -11.47
N GLU A 57 11.45 20.46 -10.72
CA GLU A 57 11.04 20.55 -9.32
C GLU A 57 9.50 20.54 -9.17
N LEU A 58 8.79 21.29 -10.01
CA LEU A 58 7.32 21.26 -10.06
C LEU A 58 6.78 19.85 -10.35
N ILE A 59 7.34 19.18 -11.37
CA ILE A 59 6.99 17.80 -11.73
C ILE A 59 7.26 16.85 -10.57
N GLY A 60 8.38 17.03 -9.85
CA GLY A 60 8.69 16.26 -8.65
C GLY A 60 7.72 16.48 -7.49
N ARG A 61 7.20 17.70 -7.31
CA ARG A 61 6.15 17.95 -6.31
C ARG A 61 4.83 17.31 -6.72
N ILE A 62 4.45 17.41 -7.99
CA ILE A 62 3.22 16.78 -8.52
C ILE A 62 3.32 15.26 -8.38
N SER A 63 4.47 14.66 -8.70
CA SER A 63 4.67 13.21 -8.54
C SER A 63 4.50 12.79 -7.09
N LEU A 64 5.07 13.54 -6.14
CA LEU A 64 4.91 13.27 -4.71
C LEU A 64 3.46 13.41 -4.24
N PHE A 65 2.68 14.35 -4.77
CA PHE A 65 1.23 14.43 -4.50
C PHE A 65 0.48 13.21 -5.07
N CYS A 66 0.82 12.74 -6.27
CA CYS A 66 0.24 11.52 -6.83
C CYS A 66 0.58 10.29 -5.97
N TRP A 67 1.82 10.19 -5.47
CA TRP A 67 2.21 9.14 -4.55
C TRP A 67 1.44 9.20 -3.24
N MET A 68 1.33 10.38 -2.62
CA MET A 68 0.54 10.60 -1.41
C MET A 68 -0.93 10.21 -1.62
N GLY A 69 -1.54 10.66 -2.72
CA GLY A 69 -2.93 10.34 -3.06
C GLY A 69 -3.15 8.84 -3.25
N SER A 70 -2.22 8.15 -3.93
CA SER A 70 -2.23 6.69 -4.04
C SER A 70 -2.18 6.01 -2.67
N SER A 71 -1.33 6.48 -1.76
CA SER A 71 -1.21 5.94 -0.39
C SER A 71 -2.47 6.16 0.45
N VAL A 72 -3.17 7.28 0.27
CA VAL A 72 -4.49 7.52 0.90
C VAL A 72 -5.53 6.55 0.36
N CYS A 73 -5.64 6.39 -0.96
CA CYS A 73 -6.55 5.41 -1.57
C CYS A 73 -6.25 3.99 -1.10
N SER A 74 -4.97 3.63 -0.95
CA SER A 74 -4.55 2.33 -0.44
C SER A 74 -4.98 2.12 1.02
N THR A 75 -4.80 3.13 1.87
CA THR A 75 -5.22 3.10 3.28
C THR A 75 -6.74 2.85 3.39
N LEU A 76 -7.54 3.56 2.62
CA LEU A 76 -9.00 3.40 2.61
C LEU A 76 -9.44 2.01 2.11
N ALA A 77 -8.80 1.50 1.05
CA ALA A 77 -9.10 0.17 0.52
C ALA A 77 -8.74 -0.95 1.51
N GLU A 78 -7.56 -0.87 2.15
CA GLU A 78 -7.15 -1.86 3.16
C GLU A 78 -8.02 -1.80 4.41
N LEU A 79 -8.42 -0.61 4.87
CA LEU A 79 -9.38 -0.44 5.98
C LEU A 79 -10.72 -1.13 5.70
N GLY A 80 -11.29 -0.91 4.51
CA GLY A 80 -12.55 -1.52 4.12
C GLY A 80 -12.47 -3.05 4.07
N GLU A 81 -11.37 -3.58 3.54
CA GLU A 81 -11.15 -5.01 3.47
C GLU A 81 -10.84 -5.65 4.83
N LEU A 82 -10.07 -4.98 5.70
CA LEU A 82 -9.82 -5.43 7.07
C LEU A 82 -11.11 -5.45 7.90
N GLY A 83 -11.98 -4.45 7.75
CA GLY A 83 -13.29 -4.43 8.39
C GLY A 83 -14.15 -5.62 7.97
N ARG A 84 -14.20 -5.92 6.67
CA ARG A 84 -14.93 -7.08 6.13
C ARG A 84 -14.33 -8.41 6.59
N LEU A 85 -13.00 -8.52 6.62
CA LEU A 85 -12.29 -9.72 7.08
C LEU A 85 -12.51 -9.95 8.58
N SER A 86 -12.50 -8.90 9.38
CA SER A 86 -12.79 -8.93 10.82
C SER A 86 -14.21 -9.42 11.11
N ALA A 87 -15.22 -8.93 10.37
CA ALA A 87 -16.59 -9.41 10.49
C ALA A 87 -16.72 -10.91 10.15
N SER A 88 -16.05 -11.36 9.08
CA SER A 88 -16.03 -12.78 8.69
C SER A 88 -15.32 -13.67 9.72
N MET A 89 -14.22 -13.18 10.32
CA MET A 89 -13.53 -13.88 11.41
C MET A 89 -14.40 -13.98 12.66
N LYS A 90 -15.07 -12.89 13.05
CA LYS A 90 -15.98 -12.88 14.21
C LYS A 90 -17.17 -13.83 14.03
N LYS A 91 -17.67 -13.98 12.80
CA LYS A 91 -18.69 -14.98 12.47
C LYS A 91 -18.14 -16.41 12.62
N LEU A 92 -16.97 -16.67 12.03
CA LEU A 92 -16.31 -17.98 12.11
C LEU A 92 -15.98 -18.36 13.56
N GLU A 93 -15.56 -17.38 14.38
CA GLU A 93 -15.30 -17.57 15.81
C GLU A 93 -16.56 -17.95 16.60
N LYS A 94 -17.72 -17.38 16.24
CA LYS A 94 -19.00 -17.75 16.86
C LYS A 94 -19.46 -19.15 16.47
N GLU A 95 -19.21 -19.59 15.24
CA GLU A 95 -19.52 -20.96 14.80
C GLU A 95 -18.61 -22.00 15.46
N LEU A 96 -17.36 -21.63 15.75
CA LEU A 96 -16.37 -22.54 16.33
C LEU A 96 -16.41 -22.65 17.87
N LYS A 97 -17.49 -22.24 18.52
CA LYS A 97 -17.61 -22.00 19.99
C LYS A 97 -17.35 -23.21 20.92
N GLY A 98 -16.84 -24.34 20.41
CA GLY A 98 -16.45 -25.53 21.18
C GLY A 98 -15.25 -26.32 20.63
N SER A 99 -14.52 -25.81 19.64
CA SER A 99 -13.30 -26.46 19.09
C SER A 99 -12.10 -25.51 19.17
N ASP A 100 -10.89 -26.09 19.22
CA ASP A 100 -9.65 -25.31 19.29
C ASP A 100 -9.50 -24.40 18.05
N LYS A 101 -9.66 -23.09 18.27
CA LYS A 101 -9.67 -22.05 17.23
C LYS A 101 -8.38 -22.07 16.40
N HIS A 102 -7.27 -22.50 16.98
CA HIS A 102 -5.96 -22.46 16.33
C HIS A 102 -5.67 -23.71 15.48
N GLN A 103 -6.42 -24.79 15.65
CA GLN A 103 -6.30 -25.98 14.79
C GLN A 103 -7.06 -25.84 13.46
N ASN A 104 -8.04 -24.93 13.37
CA ASN A 104 -8.79 -24.73 12.15
C ASN A 104 -7.95 -24.01 11.08
N GLU A 105 -7.60 -24.72 10.00
CA GLU A 105 -6.82 -24.18 8.88
C GLU A 105 -7.45 -22.93 8.25
N GLN A 106 -8.78 -22.86 8.18
CA GLN A 106 -9.47 -21.70 7.62
C GLN A 106 -9.34 -20.46 8.51
N TYR A 107 -9.30 -20.64 9.84
CA TYR A 107 -9.07 -19.55 10.78
C TYR A 107 -7.63 -19.04 10.67
N ARG A 108 -6.64 -19.96 10.64
CA ARG A 108 -5.22 -19.60 10.46
C ARG A 108 -4.96 -18.84 9.15
N ALA A 109 -5.56 -19.29 8.04
CA ALA A 109 -5.44 -18.61 6.75
C ALA A 109 -6.03 -17.19 6.79
N LYS A 110 -7.18 -16.99 7.47
CA LYS A 110 -7.79 -15.66 7.64
C LYS A 110 -6.96 -14.75 8.55
N VAL A 111 -6.38 -15.27 9.63
CA VAL A 111 -5.48 -14.53 10.53
C VAL A 111 -4.21 -14.09 9.80
N GLN A 112 -3.59 -14.98 9.02
CA GLN A 112 -2.42 -14.63 8.23
C GLN A 112 -2.75 -13.52 7.22
N LYS A 113 -3.86 -13.67 6.49
CA LYS A 113 -4.34 -12.63 5.56
C LYS A 113 -4.65 -11.30 6.25
N TYR A 114 -5.18 -11.34 7.47
CA TYR A 114 -5.42 -10.14 8.28
C TYR A 114 -4.10 -9.45 8.65
N ASN A 115 -3.09 -10.21 9.09
CA ASN A 115 -1.78 -9.67 9.43
C ASN A 115 -1.04 -9.08 8.22
N ASP A 116 -1.09 -9.75 7.07
CA ASP A 116 -0.45 -9.24 5.85
C ASP A 116 -1.07 -7.90 5.41
N ARG A 117 -2.39 -7.78 5.53
CA ARG A 117 -3.13 -6.56 5.17
C ARG A 117 -3.02 -5.45 6.21
N SER A 118 -2.97 -5.77 7.51
CA SER A 118 -2.75 -4.77 8.55
C SER A 118 -1.34 -4.17 8.43
N LEU A 119 -0.35 -4.98 8.08
CA LEU A 119 1.01 -4.53 7.82
C LEU A 119 1.08 -3.67 6.54
N ALA A 120 0.29 -3.99 5.50
CA ALA A 120 0.12 -3.13 4.32
C ALA A 120 -0.56 -1.79 4.65
N LEU A 121 -1.57 -1.79 5.54
CA LEU A 121 -2.22 -0.57 6.03
C LEU A 121 -1.26 0.32 6.81
N VAL A 122 -0.52 -0.25 7.76
CA VAL A 122 0.48 0.48 8.57
C VAL A 122 1.54 1.09 7.67
N ARG A 123 2.03 0.34 6.69
CA ARG A 123 2.96 0.85 5.69
C ARG A 123 2.37 2.03 4.90
N ALA A 124 1.16 1.90 4.36
CA ALA A 124 0.53 2.96 3.59
C ALA A 124 0.32 4.23 4.42
N ALA A 125 -0.03 4.08 5.70
CA ALA A 125 -0.16 5.20 6.64
C ALA A 125 1.18 5.91 6.87
N MET A 126 2.28 5.15 7.02
CA MET A 126 3.62 5.72 7.14
C MET A 126 4.09 6.38 5.84
N ASP A 127 3.77 5.80 4.67
CA ASP A 127 4.11 6.39 3.37
C ASP A 127 3.42 7.77 3.18
N ILE A 128 2.22 7.97 3.74
CA ILE A 128 1.58 9.31 3.77
C ILE A 128 2.41 10.31 4.58
N VAL A 129 2.93 9.91 5.74
CA VAL A 129 3.79 10.76 6.58
C VAL A 129 5.11 11.07 5.88
N VAL A 130 5.70 10.08 5.22
CA VAL A 130 6.93 10.25 4.43
C VAL A 130 6.69 11.22 3.29
N ALA A 131 5.61 11.04 2.51
CA ALA A 131 5.24 11.96 1.44
C ALA A 131 5.04 13.38 1.98
N ALA A 132 4.28 13.55 3.07
CA ALA A 132 4.04 14.85 3.69
C ALA A 132 5.34 15.56 4.12
N GLY A 133 6.33 14.78 4.58
CA GLY A 133 7.67 15.28 4.91
C GLY A 133 8.49 15.68 3.69
N LEU A 134 8.47 14.88 2.62
CA LEU A 134 9.17 15.19 1.37
C LEU A 134 8.59 16.42 0.66
N LEU A 135 7.27 16.61 0.72
CA LEU A 135 6.58 17.81 0.23
C LEU A 135 6.77 19.04 1.14
N GLN A 136 7.40 18.88 2.31
CA GLN A 136 7.57 19.94 3.31
C GLN A 136 6.24 20.65 3.68
N LEU A 137 5.13 19.89 3.76
CA LEU A 137 3.80 20.44 4.08
C LEU A 137 3.72 20.97 5.52
N ALA A 138 4.48 20.38 6.45
CA ALA A 138 4.49 20.78 7.86
C ALA A 138 5.90 20.71 8.46
N PRO A 139 6.84 21.57 8.03
CA PRO A 139 8.26 21.47 8.39
C PRO A 139 8.53 21.68 9.89
N LYS A 140 7.60 22.35 10.60
CA LYS A 140 7.65 22.52 12.06
C LYS A 140 7.27 21.27 12.86
N LYS A 141 6.58 20.31 12.24
CA LYS A 141 6.08 19.08 12.90
C LYS A 141 6.74 17.82 12.36
N ILE A 142 6.99 17.77 11.05
CA ILE A 142 7.66 16.67 10.36
C ILE A 142 9.05 17.16 9.97
N THR A 143 10.03 16.85 10.82
CA THR A 143 11.43 17.17 10.51
C THR A 143 12.01 16.15 9.53
N PRO A 144 13.03 16.50 8.74
CA PRO A 144 13.67 15.57 7.79
C PRO A 144 14.16 14.27 8.44
N ARG A 145 14.53 14.32 9.72
CA ARG A 145 14.93 13.15 10.52
C ARG A 145 13.75 12.19 10.75
N VAL A 146 12.57 12.73 11.03
CA VAL A 146 11.34 11.94 11.21
C VAL A 146 10.94 11.31 9.88
N THR A 147 10.95 12.08 8.79
CA THR A 147 10.70 11.56 7.43
C THR A 147 11.66 10.44 7.06
N GLY A 148 12.96 10.61 7.34
CA GLY A 148 13.98 9.58 7.10
C GLY A 148 13.76 8.33 7.94
N ALA A 149 13.43 8.47 9.22
CA ALA A 149 13.15 7.33 10.11
C ALA A 149 11.92 6.53 9.64
N PHE A 150 10.82 7.22 9.33
CA PHE A 150 9.62 6.57 8.79
C PHE A 150 9.90 5.90 7.45
N GLY A 151 10.65 6.55 6.54
CA GLY A 151 11.03 5.97 5.25
C GLY A 151 11.93 4.73 5.39
N PHE A 152 12.83 4.72 6.38
CA PHE A 152 13.64 3.55 6.69
C PHE A 152 12.78 2.38 7.18
N VAL A 153 11.86 2.63 8.12
CA VAL A 153 10.94 1.61 8.64
C VAL A 153 10.03 1.07 7.55
N THR A 154 9.46 1.93 6.69
CA THR A 154 8.60 1.47 5.57
C THR A 154 9.37 0.62 4.58
N SER A 155 10.66 0.91 4.36
CA SER A 155 11.55 0.09 3.53
C SER A 155 11.80 -1.29 4.14
N LEU A 156 12.04 -1.39 5.45
CA LEU A 156 12.16 -2.69 6.14
C LEU A 156 10.88 -3.53 6.03
N ILE A 157 9.73 -2.88 6.20
CA ILE A 157 8.42 -3.53 6.05
C ILE A 157 8.22 -4.00 4.61
N ALA A 158 8.70 -3.24 3.62
CA ALA A 158 8.67 -3.66 2.22
C ALA A 158 9.52 -4.90 1.97
N CYS A 159 10.73 -4.95 2.53
CA CYS A 159 11.58 -6.13 2.46
C CYS A 159 10.90 -7.33 3.10
N TYR A 160 10.26 -7.16 4.26
CA TYR A 160 9.50 -8.22 4.92
C TYR A 160 8.35 -8.76 4.06
N GLN A 161 7.58 -7.89 3.41
CA GLN A 161 6.48 -8.29 2.52
C GLN A 161 6.94 -9.00 1.23
N LEU A 162 8.19 -8.77 0.81
CA LEU A 162 8.77 -9.42 -0.37
C LEU A 162 9.35 -10.80 -0.07
N LEU A 163 9.53 -11.15 1.21
CA LEU A 163 10.01 -12.48 1.59
C LEU A 163 8.96 -13.54 1.26
N PRO A 164 9.38 -14.70 0.72
CA PRO A 164 8.46 -15.79 0.44
C PRO A 164 7.80 -16.29 1.72
N SER A 165 6.51 -16.62 1.62
CA SER A 165 5.73 -17.20 2.72
C SER A 165 6.43 -18.44 3.29
N ARG A 166 6.40 -18.63 4.61
CA ARG A 166 6.95 -19.84 5.26
C ARG A 166 6.43 -21.08 4.52
N PRO A 167 7.31 -22.03 4.13
CA PRO A 167 6.87 -23.28 3.54
C PRO A 167 5.92 -23.96 4.52
N LYS A 168 4.75 -24.39 4.03
CA LYS A 168 3.81 -25.18 4.83
C LYS A 168 4.58 -26.39 5.36
N SER A 169 4.65 -26.53 6.68
CA SER A 169 5.20 -27.75 7.28
C SER A 169 4.38 -28.92 6.74
N LYS A 170 5.02 -29.81 5.98
CA LYS A 170 4.41 -31.08 5.61
C LYS A 170 4.04 -31.77 6.91
N ALA A 171 2.74 -31.98 7.14
CA ALA A 171 2.29 -32.88 8.19
C ALA A 171 2.91 -34.24 7.88
N SER A 172 3.70 -34.76 8.83
CA SER A 172 4.13 -36.15 8.84
C SER A 172 3.08 -37.00 9.52
#